data_AF-A0A0F2PTM9-F1
#
_entry.id   AF-A0A0F2PTM9-F1
#
_cell.length_a   1.000
_cell.length_b   1.000
_cell.length_c   1.000
_cell.angle_alpha   90.00
_cell.angle_beta   90.00
_cell.angle_gamma   90.00
#
_symmetry.space_group_name_H-M   'P 1'
#
loop_
_entity.id
_entity.type
_entity.pdbx_description
1 polymer ?
#
loop_
_entity_poly.entity_id
_entity_poly.type
_entity_poly.pdbx_seq_one_letter_code
_entity_poly.pdbx_strand_id
1 'polypeptide(L)' 'GTPHADSDLDIYVVMSENTDLREIDAMRLIHRAIRDKKTMPVDVIVSKKNKFNQRKSTPTIERQIAQEGMVLYG' A
#
# COMPACT_ATOMS: atom_id res chain seq x y z
N GLY A 1 -4.07 -10.10 15.23
CA GLY A 1 -4.43 -9.23 16.37
C GLY A 1 -5.82 -8.69 16.15
N THR A 2 -6.50 -8.27 17.21
CA THR A 2 -7.82 -7.63 17.09
C THR A 2 -7.62 -6.19 16.61
N PRO A 3 -8.33 -5.72 15.56
CA PRO A 3 -8.24 -4.33 15.14
C PRO A 3 -8.78 -3.39 16.23
N HIS A 4 -8.03 -2.34 16.53
CA HIS A 4 -8.42 -1.29 17.49
C HIS A 4 -8.35 0.09 16.81
N ALA A 5 -9.03 1.10 17.37
CA ALA A 5 -9.11 2.43 16.76
C ALA A 5 -7.78 3.21 16.75
N ASP A 6 -6.85 2.77 17.58
CA ASP A 6 -5.46 3.19 17.71
C ASP A 6 -4.48 2.28 16.94
N SER A 7 -5.00 1.33 16.15
CA SER A 7 -4.19 0.44 15.32
C SER A 7 -3.51 1.22 14.20
N ASP A 8 -2.31 0.78 13.85
CA ASP A 8 -1.54 1.34 12.74
C ASP A 8 -2.32 1.20 11.42
N LEU A 9 -2.14 2.18 10.53
CA LEU A 9 -2.77 2.16 9.21
C LEU A 9 -1.80 1.59 8.18
N ASP A 10 -2.14 0.45 7.59
CA ASP A 10 -1.40 -0.14 6.47
C ASP A 10 -1.98 0.32 5.13
N ILE A 11 -1.16 0.99 4.32
CA ILE A 11 -1.53 1.45 2.98
C ILE A 11 -0.75 0.67 1.94
N TYR A 12 -1.46 0.01 1.03
CA TYR A 12 -0.87 -0.58 -0.17
C TYR A 12 -1.16 0.28 -1.40
N VAL A 13 -0.11 0.73 -2.07
CA VAL A 13 -0.21 1.59 -3.26
C VAL A 13 0.15 0.80 -4.51
N VAL A 14 -0.80 0.69 -5.44
CA VAL A 14 -0.60 0.08 -6.75
C VAL A 14 -0.25 1.16 -7.78
N MET A 15 0.99 1.13 -8.26
CA MET A 15 1.49 2.07 -9.26
C MET A 15 1.36 1.52 -10.68
N SER A 16 1.22 2.44 -11.65
CA SER A 16 1.32 2.09 -13.07
C SER A 16 2.71 1.56 -13.43
N GLU A 17 2.73 0.63 -14.40
CA GLU A 17 3.98 0.13 -14.99
C GLU A 17 4.78 1.24 -15.65
N ASN A 18 4.08 2.18 -16.28
CA ASN A 18 4.69 3.26 -17.07
C ASN A 18 5.32 4.35 -16.19
N THR A 19 5.22 4.25 -14.87
CA THR A 19 5.86 5.21 -13.98
C THR A 19 7.36 4.89 -13.88
N ASP A 20 8.21 5.85 -14.21
CA ASP A 20 9.68 5.72 -14.16
C ASP A 20 10.23 5.66 -12.72
N LEU A 21 9.36 5.92 -11.74
CA LEU A 21 9.72 5.86 -10.32
C LEU A 21 9.82 4.41 -9.85
N ARG A 22 10.94 4.10 -9.17
CA ARG A 22 11.14 2.83 -8.48
C ARG A 22 10.24 2.75 -7.25
N GLU A 23 9.79 1.55 -6.90
CA GLU A 23 8.89 1.31 -5.75
C GLU A 23 9.45 1.89 -4.44
N ILE A 24 10.77 1.78 -4.22
CA ILE A 24 11.44 2.34 -3.02
C ILE A 24 11.43 3.87 -2.96
N ASP A 25 11.57 4.53 -4.11
CA ASP A 25 11.58 5.98 -4.19
C ASP A 25 10.16 6.53 -4.03
N ALA A 26 9.17 5.84 -4.59
CA ALA A 26 7.76 6.10 -4.37
C ALA A 26 7.38 6.00 -2.90
N MET A 27 7.78 4.91 -2.24
CA MET A 27 7.54 4.69 -0.82
C MET A 27 8.13 5.84 0.03
N ARG A 28 9.37 6.26 -0.25
CA ARG A 28 10.02 7.40 0.42
C ARG A 28 9.28 8.72 0.21
N LEU A 29 8.83 8.99 -1.02
CA LEU A 29 8.09 10.21 -1.33
C LEU A 29 6.73 10.23 -0.62
N ILE A 30 6.01 9.11 -0.61
CA ILE A 30 4.73 8.99 0.08
C ILE A 30 4.91 9.16 1.58
N HIS A 31 5.88 8.45 2.19
CA HIS A 31 6.20 8.61 3.61
C HIS A 31 6.56 10.05 3.98
N ARG A 32 7.28 10.77 3.10
CA ARG A 32 7.58 12.19 3.30
C ARG A 32 6.32 13.05 3.20
N ALA A 33 5.44 12.80 2.24
CA ALA A 33 4.24 13.58 2.02
C ALA A 33 3.21 13.43 3.16
N ILE A 34 3.10 12.24 3.76
CA ILE A 34 2.15 11.99 4.85
C ILE A 34 2.71 12.32 6.24
N ARG A 35 4.04 12.55 6.36
CA ARG A 35 4.71 12.77 7.64
C ARG A 35 4.06 13.87 8.46
N ASP A 36 3.74 15.00 7.82
CA ASP A 36 3.18 16.18 8.49
C ASP A 36 1.65 16.15 8.56
N LYS A 37 1.02 15.09 8.05
CA LYS A 37 -0.44 14.92 7.98
C LYS A 37 -0.96 13.78 8.86
N LYS A 38 -0.10 12.82 9.21
CA LYS A 38 -0.51 11.65 10.00
C LYS A 38 -0.65 12.00 11.49
N THR A 39 -1.75 11.54 12.09
CA THR A 39 -2.00 11.59 13.55
C THR A 39 -1.75 10.26 14.24
N MET A 40 -1.49 9.19 13.47
CA MET A 40 -1.21 7.83 13.91
C MET A 40 -0.06 7.23 13.07
N PRO A 41 0.56 6.11 13.47
CA PRO A 41 1.55 5.43 12.65
C PRO A 41 0.90 4.87 11.36
N VAL A 42 1.63 4.98 10.25
CA VAL A 42 1.15 4.57 8.92
C VAL A 42 2.30 3.85 8.23
N ASP A 43 2.08 2.60 7.87
CA ASP A 43 2.99 1.80 7.06
C ASP A 43 2.53 1.80 5.61
N VAL A 44 3.48 1.95 4.69
CA VAL A 44 3.19 2.08 3.26
C VAL A 44 3.99 1.06 2.48
N ILE A 45 3.31 0.21 1.73
CA ILE A 45 3.89 -0.71 0.76
C ILE A 45 3.51 -0.24 -0.63
N VAL A 46 4.48 -0.22 -1.54
CA VAL A 46 4.25 0.19 -2.92
C VAL A 46 4.63 -0.94 -3.85
N SER A 47 3.75 -1.27 -4.79
CA SER A 47 4.09 -2.19 -5.86
C SER A 47 3.54 -1.78 -7.23
N LYS A 48 4.19 -2.28 -8.27
CA LYS A 48 3.72 -2.20 -9.65
C LYS A 48 2.47 -3.06 -9.87
N LYS A 49 1.56 -2.57 -10.72
CA LYS A 49 0.27 -3.19 -11.04
C LYS A 49 0.39 -4.63 -11.55
N ASN A 50 1.43 -4.95 -12.33
CA ASN A 50 1.69 -6.30 -12.84
C ASN A 50 1.99 -7.28 -11.70
N LYS A 51 2.87 -6.91 -10.76
CA LYS A 51 3.24 -7.69 -9.59
C LYS A 51 2.03 -7.90 -8.71
N PHE A 52 1.26 -6.84 -8.45
CA PHE A 52 0.01 -6.95 -7.70
C PHE A 52 -0.96 -7.92 -8.36
N ASN A 53 -1.20 -7.78 -9.66
CA ASN A 53 -2.12 -8.66 -10.40
C ASN A 53 -1.65 -10.12 -10.47
N GLN A 54 -0.35 -10.35 -10.52
CA GLN A 54 0.20 -11.70 -10.49
C GLN A 54 0.03 -12.31 -9.08
N ARG A 55 0.35 -11.54 -8.04
CA ARG A 55 0.37 -12.01 -6.64
C ARG A 55 -1.01 -12.13 -6.02
N LYS A 56 -2.00 -11.32 -6.42
CA LYS A 56 -3.38 -11.47 -5.92
C LYS A 56 -4.00 -12.84 -6.24
N SER A 57 -3.42 -13.57 -7.20
CA SER A 57 -3.87 -14.90 -7.61
C SER A 57 -3.18 -16.04 -6.82
N THR A 58 -2.16 -15.72 -6.02
CA THR A 58 -1.37 -16.66 -5.20
C THR A 58 -1.59 -16.37 -3.70
N PRO A 59 -1.22 -17.27 -2.76
CA PRO A 59 -1.44 -17.02 -1.33
C PRO A 59 -0.44 -15.99 -0.78
N THR A 60 -0.70 -14.71 -1.09
CA THR A 60 0.14 -13.56 -0.74
C THR A 60 -0.70 -12.46 -0.07
N ILE A 61 -0.04 -11.45 0.49
CA ILE A 61 -0.71 -10.28 1.07
C ILE A 61 -1.55 -9.56 0.01
N GLU A 62 -1.08 -9.49 -1.24
CA GLU A 62 -1.84 -8.88 -2.33
C GLU A 62 -3.19 -9.57 -2.57
N ARG A 63 -3.28 -10.89 -2.35
CA ARG A 63 -4.56 -11.62 -2.42
C ARG A 63 -5.49 -11.21 -1.29
N GLN A 64 -4.96 -11.12 -0.07
CA GLN A 64 -5.76 -10.69 1.07
C GLN A 64 -6.28 -9.26 0.87
N ILE A 65 -5.44 -8.33 0.42
CA ILE A 65 -5.83 -6.95 0.10
C ILE A 65 -6.90 -6.93 -1.00
N ALA A 66 -6.77 -7.75 -2.03
CA ALA A 66 -7.76 -7.81 -3.10
C ALA A 66 -9.12 -8.38 -2.65
N GLN A 67 -9.15 -9.21 -1.59
CA GLN A 67 -10.37 -9.86 -1.10
C GLN A 67 -11.03 -9.09 0.06
N GLU A 68 -10.24 -8.50 0.94
CA GLU A 68 -10.67 -7.92 2.21
C GLU A 68 -10.34 -6.42 2.33
N GLY A 69 -9.46 -5.90 1.47
CA GLY A 69 -9.00 -4.52 1.52
C GLY A 69 -10.07 -3.52 1.05
N MET A 70 -9.90 -2.27 1.49
CA MET A 70 -10.72 -1.14 1.07
C MET A 70 -9.98 -0.28 0.05
N VAL A 71 -10.64 0.04 -1.07
CA VAL A 71 -10.10 0.98 -2.06
C VAL A 71 -10.29 2.41 -1.53
N LEU A 72 -9.18 3.08 -1.23
CA LEU A 72 -9.20 4.48 -0.77
C LEU A 72 -9.21 5.48 -1.95
N TYR A 73 -8.62 5.11 -3.08
CA TYR A 73 -8.49 5.94 -4.28
C TYR A 73 -8.22 5.05 -5.50
N GLY A 74 -8.90 5.29 -6.63
CA GLY A 74 -8.79 4.47 -7.84
C GLY A 74 -9.60 4.99 -9.02
#